data_AF-A0A657IVY5-F1
#
_entry.id   AF-A0A657IVY5-F1
#
_cell.length_a   1.000
_cell.length_b   1.000
_cell.length_c   1.000
_cell.angle_alpha   90.00
_cell.angle_beta   90.00
_cell.angle_gamma   90.00
#
_symmetry.space_group_name_H-M   'P 1'
#
loop_
_entity.id
_entity.type
_entity.pdbx_description
1 polymer ?
#
loop_
_entity_poly.entity_id
_entity_poly.type
_entity_poly.pdbx_seq_one_letter_code
_entity_poly.pdbx_strand_id
1 'polypeptide(L)'
;MSLTIERFDEFFAALHGQDRVPYRWQRELLERLLSTGRWPQQLDIPTGGGKSTAIEIHVFANAVAQQRTEEGREDAPRVPRRLSMIVARRAVVDDHLTRASTLMEALDHAQGGILAEVRDLLVRRGYPTDIRNEEKRALRVHLLRGGSAAVTGDGSLGRRRDEWIHHPAAVQILCGTPDMIGSRLLHRGYGVTSRTQPRSAGLLGYDHVAVLDEAHLSRQLLDTFRRVSRMCGRWNPATAEVPALQVCAATATHVS
;
A
#
# COMPACT_ATOMS: atom_id res chain seq x y z
N MET A 1 -1.68 23.78 -0.47
CA MET A 1 -2.99 23.86 -1.13
C MET A 1 -3.79 22.62 -0.75
N SER A 2 -5.08 22.51 -1.10
CA SER A 2 -5.85 21.27 -0.85
C SER A 2 -5.52 20.23 -1.93
N LEU A 3 -5.26 18.98 -1.54
CA LEU A 3 -5.15 17.82 -2.43
C LEU A 3 -6.55 17.36 -2.84
N THR A 4 -6.89 17.55 -4.12
CA THR A 4 -8.12 17.03 -4.74
C THR A 4 -7.81 15.87 -5.68
N ILE A 5 -8.84 15.21 -6.22
CA ILE A 5 -8.68 14.10 -7.17
C ILE A 5 -7.96 14.59 -8.43
N GLU A 6 -8.24 15.80 -8.88
CA GLU A 6 -7.65 16.41 -10.08
C GLU A 6 -6.14 16.63 -9.92
N ARG A 7 -5.69 16.90 -8.69
CA ARG A 7 -4.25 17.02 -8.38
C ARG A 7 -3.51 15.68 -8.39
N PHE A 8 -4.21 14.56 -8.57
CA PHE A 8 -3.55 13.29 -8.84
C PHE A 8 -2.79 13.33 -10.17
N ASP A 9 -3.27 14.06 -11.17
CA ASP A 9 -2.59 14.22 -12.46
C ASP A 9 -1.27 14.98 -12.28
N GLU A 10 -1.26 16.03 -11.45
CA GLU A 10 -0.05 16.78 -11.07
C GLU A 10 0.95 15.87 -10.35
N PHE A 11 0.48 15.09 -9.37
CA PHE A 11 1.31 14.13 -8.65
C PHE A 11 1.89 13.06 -9.57
N PHE A 12 1.09 12.55 -10.49
CA PHE A 12 1.51 11.54 -11.46
C PHE A 12 2.54 12.10 -12.45
N ALA A 13 2.30 13.30 -12.98
CA ALA A 13 3.22 13.98 -13.88
C ALA A 13 4.56 14.31 -13.20
N ALA A 14 4.54 14.65 -11.90
CA ALA A 14 5.76 14.88 -11.12
C ALA A 14 6.64 13.63 -10.98
N LEU A 15 6.06 12.42 -11.09
CA LEU A 15 6.78 11.16 -10.99
C LEU A 15 7.16 10.57 -12.36
N HIS A 16 6.31 10.77 -13.36
CA HIS A 16 6.41 10.07 -14.65
C HIS A 16 6.75 10.99 -15.83
N GLY A 17 6.78 12.30 -15.62
CA GLY A 17 6.97 13.33 -16.66
C GLY A 17 5.65 13.95 -17.14
N GLN A 18 5.73 15.20 -17.62
CA GLN A 18 4.55 16.01 -17.98
C GLN A 18 3.73 15.45 -19.14
N ASP A 19 4.36 14.67 -20.02
CA ASP A 19 3.69 14.06 -21.18
C ASP A 19 2.86 12.82 -20.83
N ARG A 20 2.90 12.37 -19.57
CA ARG A 20 2.22 11.15 -19.12
C ARG A 20 1.06 11.50 -18.21
N VAL A 21 -0.14 11.10 -18.64
CA VAL A 21 -1.38 11.27 -17.88
C VAL A 21 -1.86 9.93 -17.31
N PRO A 22 -2.51 9.93 -16.12
CA PRO A 22 -3.14 8.72 -15.61
C PRO A 22 -4.17 8.14 -16.59
N TYR A 23 -4.29 6.82 -16.61
CA TYR A 23 -5.41 6.16 -17.28
C TYR A 23 -6.72 6.44 -16.55
N ARG A 24 -7.83 6.36 -17.27
CA ARG A 24 -9.17 6.56 -16.71
C ARG A 24 -9.44 5.71 -15.47
N TRP A 25 -9.15 4.41 -15.53
CA TRP A 25 -9.37 3.49 -14.40
C TRP A 25 -8.57 3.87 -13.14
N GLN A 26 -7.41 4.52 -13.30
CA GLN A 26 -6.57 4.94 -12.19
C GLN A 26 -7.23 6.08 -11.41
N ARG A 27 -7.83 7.04 -12.12
CA ARG A 27 -8.63 8.12 -11.52
C ARG A 27 -9.89 7.57 -10.88
N GLU A 28 -10.61 6.68 -11.56
CA GLU A 28 -11.82 6.04 -11.02
C GLU A 28 -11.53 5.21 -9.77
N LEU A 29 -10.39 4.52 -9.72
CA LEU A 29 -9.95 3.80 -8.52
C LEU A 29 -9.67 4.77 -7.36
N LEU A 30 -8.97 5.88 -7.62
CA LEU A 30 -8.72 6.90 -6.60
C LEU A 30 -10.03 7.50 -6.07
N GLU A 31 -10.94 7.90 -6.96
CA GLU A 31 -12.25 8.45 -6.60
C GLU A 31 -13.06 7.48 -5.75
N ARG A 32 -13.13 6.20 -6.16
CA ARG A 32 -13.77 5.15 -5.39
C ARG A 32 -13.14 4.99 -4.00
N LEU A 33 -11.81 4.97 -3.94
CA LEU A 33 -11.10 4.79 -2.66
C LEU A 33 -11.36 5.97 -1.72
N LEU A 34 -11.41 7.20 -2.24
CA LEU A 34 -11.69 8.39 -1.46
C LEU A 34 -13.16 8.53 -1.06
N SER A 35 -14.10 7.99 -1.83
CA SER A 35 -15.53 8.05 -1.51
C SER A 35 -16.00 6.91 -0.62
N THR A 36 -15.35 5.75 -0.66
CA THR A 36 -15.81 4.54 0.05
C THR A 36 -14.81 3.97 1.05
N GLY A 37 -13.53 4.36 0.98
CA GLY A 37 -12.44 3.70 1.71
C GLY A 37 -12.17 2.27 1.24
N ARG A 38 -12.80 1.82 0.15
CA ARG A 38 -12.78 0.42 -0.29
C ARG A 38 -12.15 0.25 -1.68
N TRP A 39 -11.14 -0.60 -1.73
CA TRP A 39 -10.61 -1.18 -2.95
C TRP A 39 -11.64 -2.10 -3.62
N PRO A 40 -11.65 -2.17 -4.97
CA PRO A 40 -12.48 -3.12 -5.68
C PRO A 40 -12.00 -4.56 -5.41
N GLN A 41 -12.92 -5.52 -5.51
CA GLN A 41 -12.56 -6.94 -5.37
C GLN A 41 -11.74 -7.47 -6.55
N GLN A 42 -11.82 -6.78 -7.70
CA GLN A 42 -11.12 -7.14 -8.92
C GLN A 42 -10.72 -5.86 -9.69
N LEU A 43 -9.51 -5.87 -10.22
CA LEU A 43 -9.01 -4.93 -11.22
C LEU A 43 -8.74 -5.74 -12.50
N ASP A 44 -9.67 -5.63 -13.46
CA ASP A 44 -9.54 -6.26 -14.76
C ASP A 44 -8.91 -5.27 -15.74
N ILE A 45 -7.57 -5.29 -15.76
CA ILE A 45 -6.76 -4.34 -16.52
C ILE A 45 -5.83 -5.17 -17.42
N PRO A 46 -5.74 -4.89 -18.72
CA PRO A 46 -4.85 -5.64 -19.61
C PRO A 46 -3.38 -5.51 -19.19
N THR A 47 -2.55 -6.46 -19.60
CA THR A 47 -1.10 -6.36 -19.45
C THR A 47 -0.61 -5.06 -20.11
N GLY A 48 0.28 -4.33 -19.44
CA GLY A 48 0.72 -3.01 -19.88
C GLY A 48 -0.25 -1.86 -19.55
N GLY A 49 -1.45 -2.15 -19.02
CA GLY A 49 -2.44 -1.13 -18.62
C GLY A 49 -2.10 -0.36 -17.33
N GLY A 50 -0.85 -0.44 -16.85
CA GLY A 50 -0.36 0.37 -15.73
C GLY A 50 -0.84 -0.06 -14.33
N LYS A 51 -1.10 -1.36 -14.09
CA LYS A 51 -1.63 -1.84 -12.79
C LYS A 51 -0.79 -1.45 -11.59
N SER A 52 0.53 -1.40 -11.77
CA SER A 52 1.47 -0.97 -10.73
C SER A 52 1.21 0.44 -10.21
N THR A 53 0.43 1.27 -10.94
CA THR A 53 -0.05 2.59 -10.47
C THR A 53 -0.97 2.50 -9.26
N ALA A 54 -1.44 1.30 -8.88
CA ALA A 54 -2.04 1.05 -7.57
C ALA A 54 -1.16 1.57 -6.41
N ILE A 55 0.17 1.56 -6.57
CA ILE A 55 1.13 2.10 -5.59
C ILE A 55 0.93 3.61 -5.44
N GLU A 56 0.99 4.38 -6.53
CA GLU A 56 0.80 5.84 -6.49
C GLU A 56 -0.60 6.22 -6.00
N ILE A 57 -1.64 5.50 -6.43
CA ILE A 57 -3.03 5.74 -5.99
C ILE A 57 -3.15 5.54 -4.48
N HIS A 58 -2.56 4.47 -3.93
CA HIS A 58 -2.57 4.21 -2.49
C HIS A 58 -1.88 5.32 -1.69
N VAL A 59 -0.73 5.77 -2.17
CA VAL A 59 0.06 6.83 -1.53
C VAL A 59 -0.68 8.16 -1.55
N PHE A 60 -1.17 8.57 -2.72
CA PHE A 60 -1.93 9.81 -2.86
C PHE A 60 -3.23 9.78 -2.03
N ALA A 61 -3.97 8.68 -2.07
CA ALA A 61 -5.21 8.52 -1.29
C ALA A 61 -4.98 8.64 0.22
N ASN A 62 -3.86 8.11 0.74
CA ASN A 62 -3.51 8.27 2.15
C ASN A 62 -3.16 9.72 2.52
N ALA A 63 -2.53 10.47 1.62
CA ALA A 63 -2.27 11.89 1.83
C ALA A 63 -3.58 12.70 1.87
N VAL A 64 -4.49 12.47 0.92
CA VAL A 64 -5.82 13.10 0.93
C VAL A 64 -6.62 12.70 2.19
N ALA A 65 -6.55 11.44 2.61
CA ALA A 65 -7.20 10.97 3.83
C ALA A 65 -6.67 11.68 5.09
N GLN A 66 -5.37 11.97 5.16
CA GLN A 66 -4.80 12.77 6.24
C GLN A 66 -5.32 14.21 6.19
N GLN A 67 -5.30 14.84 5.03
CA GLN A 67 -5.78 16.21 4.89
C GLN A 67 -7.24 16.34 5.33
N ARG A 68 -8.11 15.41 4.92
CA ARG A 68 -9.52 15.39 5.35
C ARG A 68 -9.67 15.22 6.86
N THR A 69 -8.77 14.48 7.49
CA THR A 69 -8.72 14.35 8.95
C THR A 69 -8.35 15.68 9.60
N GLU A 70 -7.35 16.38 9.07
CA GLU A 70 -6.93 17.72 9.54
C GLU A 70 -8.01 18.79 9.31
N GLU A 71 -8.81 18.65 8.25
CA GLU A 71 -9.98 19.50 7.94
C GLU A 71 -11.22 19.15 8.81
N GLY A 72 -11.15 18.15 9.68
CA GLY A 72 -12.28 17.76 10.55
C GLY A 72 -13.45 17.10 9.82
N ARG A 73 -13.22 16.45 8.67
CA ARG A 73 -14.28 15.75 7.93
C ARG A 73 -14.61 14.40 8.57
N GLU A 74 -15.52 14.41 9.54
CA GLU A 74 -15.91 13.22 10.33
C GLU A 74 -16.45 12.06 9.47
N ASP A 75 -17.16 12.36 8.37
CA ASP A 75 -17.73 11.34 7.47
C ASP A 75 -16.73 10.77 6.45
N ALA A 76 -15.47 11.23 6.44
CA ALA A 76 -14.49 10.77 5.46
C ALA A 76 -14.12 9.29 5.72
N PRO A 77 -14.26 8.41 4.72
CA PRO A 77 -13.96 7.00 4.93
C PRO A 77 -12.46 6.79 5.17
N ARG A 78 -12.11 5.85 6.05
CA ARG A 78 -10.72 5.49 6.26
C ARG A 78 -10.16 4.68 5.09
N VAL A 79 -9.02 5.15 4.60
CA VAL A 79 -8.18 4.44 3.62
C VAL A 79 -7.15 3.59 4.37
N PRO A 80 -6.99 2.29 4.01
CA PRO A 80 -5.93 1.44 4.53
C PRO A 80 -4.55 2.08 4.39
N ARG A 81 -3.71 1.99 5.43
CA ARG A 81 -2.34 2.56 5.39
C ARG A 81 -1.34 1.65 4.71
N ARG A 82 -1.63 0.35 4.61
CA ARG A 82 -0.72 -0.64 4.04
C ARG A 82 -1.23 -1.19 2.72
N LEU A 83 -0.36 -1.24 1.71
CA LEU A 83 -0.60 -1.94 0.46
C LEU A 83 0.42 -3.06 0.30
N SER A 84 -0.03 -4.30 0.10
CA SER A 84 0.82 -5.36 -0.45
C SER A 84 0.58 -5.54 -1.94
N MET A 85 1.65 -5.42 -2.73
CA MET A 85 1.68 -5.88 -4.12
C MET A 85 2.23 -7.32 -4.12
N ILE A 86 1.35 -8.28 -4.41
CA ILE A 86 1.62 -9.72 -4.24
C ILE A 86 1.63 -10.38 -5.61
N VAL A 87 2.76 -10.99 -6.00
CA VAL A 87 2.90 -11.67 -7.29
C VAL A 87 3.88 -12.84 -7.22
N ALA A 88 3.57 -13.94 -7.91
CA ALA A 88 4.38 -15.17 -7.86
C ALA A 88 5.76 -15.01 -8.52
N ARG A 89 5.86 -14.12 -9.51
CA ARG A 89 7.08 -13.92 -10.30
C ARG A 89 8.02 -12.95 -9.62
N ARG A 90 9.23 -13.43 -9.32
CA ARG A 90 10.27 -12.63 -8.65
C ARG A 90 10.63 -11.35 -9.41
N ALA A 91 10.73 -11.40 -10.74
CA ALA A 91 11.00 -10.23 -11.56
C ALA A 91 9.91 -9.15 -11.41
N VAL A 92 8.63 -9.55 -11.36
CA VAL A 92 7.52 -8.60 -11.17
C VAL A 92 7.51 -8.03 -9.75
N VAL A 93 7.88 -8.82 -8.73
CA VAL A 93 8.11 -8.29 -7.38
C VAL A 93 9.20 -7.23 -7.39
N ASP A 94 10.30 -7.48 -8.11
CA ASP A 94 11.42 -6.54 -8.21
C ASP A 94 11.01 -5.26 -8.98
N ASP A 95 10.18 -5.36 -10.03
CA ASP A 95 9.61 -4.20 -10.72
C ASP A 95 8.70 -3.36 -9.80
N HIS A 96 7.87 -4.00 -8.98
CA HIS A 96 7.06 -3.31 -7.98
C HIS A 96 7.94 -2.62 -6.93
N LEU A 97 9.00 -3.30 -6.48
CA LEU A 97 9.96 -2.75 -5.54
C LEU A 97 10.64 -1.51 -6.11
N THR A 98 11.21 -1.60 -7.32
CA THR A 98 11.84 -0.46 -7.99
C THR A 98 10.88 0.72 -8.09
N ARG A 99 9.64 0.48 -8.55
CA ARG A 99 8.63 1.54 -8.66
C ARG A 99 8.34 2.20 -7.30
N ALA A 100 8.13 1.40 -6.26
CA ALA A 100 7.83 1.90 -4.93
C ALA A 100 9.03 2.65 -4.32
N SER A 101 10.26 2.15 -4.51
CA SER A 101 11.49 2.80 -4.07
C SER A 101 11.70 4.15 -4.75
N THR A 102 11.52 4.22 -6.08
CA THR A 102 11.62 5.50 -6.81
C THR A 102 10.59 6.51 -6.31
N LEU A 103 9.35 6.09 -6.02
CA LEU A 103 8.35 6.97 -5.42
C LEU A 103 8.77 7.44 -4.01
N MET A 104 9.28 6.54 -3.18
CA MET A 104 9.77 6.87 -1.84
C MET A 104 10.90 7.90 -1.91
N GLU A 105 11.90 7.68 -2.76
CA GLU A 105 13.01 8.61 -2.98
C GLU A 105 12.54 9.96 -3.49
N ALA A 106 11.61 9.99 -4.45
CA ALA A 106 11.06 11.22 -4.99
C ALA A 106 10.33 12.05 -3.91
N LEU A 107 9.60 11.39 -3.00
CA LEU A 107 8.97 12.04 -1.85
C LEU A 107 10.02 12.56 -0.87
N ASP A 108 11.01 11.74 -0.50
CA ASP A 108 12.03 12.10 0.48
C ASP A 108 12.89 13.30 0.01
N HIS A 109 13.21 13.37 -1.29
CA HIS A 109 14.02 14.45 -1.87
C HIS A 109 13.21 15.66 -2.36
N ALA A 110 11.88 15.65 -2.25
CA ALA A 110 11.03 16.73 -2.72
C ALA A 110 11.35 18.06 -2.01
N GLN A 111 11.77 19.08 -2.77
CA GLN A 111 12.06 20.43 -2.23
C GLN A 111 10.85 21.37 -2.30
N GLY A 112 9.77 20.96 -2.94
CA GLY A 112 8.54 21.76 -3.10
C GLY A 112 7.50 21.07 -3.97
N GLY A 113 6.42 21.79 -4.26
CA GLY A 113 5.32 21.33 -5.12
C GLY A 113 4.52 20.15 -4.53
N ILE A 114 3.76 19.48 -5.40
CA ILE A 114 2.85 18.39 -5.02
C ILE A 114 3.52 17.25 -4.24
N LEU A 115 4.78 16.91 -4.57
CA LEU A 115 5.51 15.84 -3.89
C LEU A 115 5.83 16.22 -2.43
N ALA A 116 6.21 17.47 -2.17
CA ALA A 116 6.45 17.95 -0.81
C ALA A 116 5.14 18.03 0.00
N GLU A 117 4.05 18.50 -0.62
CA GLU A 117 2.72 18.52 0.01
C GLU A 117 2.27 17.10 0.42
N VAL A 118 2.40 16.13 -0.48
CA VAL A 118 2.09 14.71 -0.22
C VAL A 118 3.00 14.15 0.86
N ARG A 119 4.32 14.38 0.78
CA ARG A 119 5.28 13.93 1.80
C ARG A 119 4.88 14.39 3.20
N ASP A 120 4.59 15.68 3.35
CA ASP A 120 4.34 16.27 4.67
C ASP A 120 3.05 15.73 5.30
N LEU A 121 2.01 15.51 4.50
CA LEU A 121 0.77 14.86 4.95
C LEU A 121 1.02 13.41 5.38
N LEU A 122 1.77 12.64 4.60
CA LEU A 122 2.06 11.25 4.95
C LEU A 122 2.92 11.13 6.22
N VAL A 123 3.87 12.04 6.42
CA VAL A 123 4.66 12.12 7.66
C VAL A 123 3.76 12.39 8.86
N ARG A 124 2.85 13.38 8.78
CA ARG A 124 1.89 13.67 9.87
C ARG A 124 0.91 12.52 10.12
N ARG A 125 0.53 11.78 9.08
CA ARG A 125 -0.32 10.60 9.20
C ARG A 125 0.36 9.47 9.96
N GLY A 126 1.65 9.28 9.72
CA GLY A 126 2.42 8.14 10.23
C GLY A 126 3.07 8.35 11.58
N TYR A 127 3.32 9.59 11.95
CA TYR A 127 4.17 9.93 13.09
C TYR A 127 3.55 11.03 13.92
N PRO A 128 3.38 10.81 15.23
CA PRO A 128 3.12 11.89 16.16
C PRO A 128 4.25 12.94 16.12
N THR A 129 3.96 14.15 16.59
CA THR A 129 4.85 15.32 16.47
C THR A 129 6.17 15.16 17.24
N ASP A 130 6.21 14.31 18.26
CA ASP A 130 7.32 14.08 19.19
C ASP A 130 8.38 13.07 18.71
N ILE A 131 8.12 12.31 17.64
CA ILE A 131 9.11 11.41 17.04
C ILE A 131 10.25 12.24 16.40
N ARG A 132 11.49 11.79 16.52
CA ARG A 132 12.66 12.42 15.87
C ARG A 132 12.51 12.42 14.35
N ASN A 133 12.79 13.55 13.70
CA ASN A 133 12.63 13.68 12.24
C ASN A 133 13.44 12.66 11.43
N GLU A 134 14.59 12.22 11.94
CA GLU A 134 15.46 11.25 11.27
C GLU A 134 14.82 9.86 11.10
N GLU A 135 13.81 9.54 11.91
CA GLU A 135 13.07 8.26 11.87
C GLU A 135 11.78 8.34 11.05
N LYS A 136 11.31 9.57 10.75
CA LYS A 136 10.12 9.82 9.96
C LYS A 136 10.40 9.55 8.49
N ARG A 137 9.48 8.86 7.83
CA ARG A 137 9.49 8.62 6.39
C ARG A 137 8.08 8.78 5.87
N ALA A 138 7.89 9.51 4.77
CA ALA A 138 6.57 9.66 4.17
C ALA A 138 6.01 8.33 3.68
N LEU A 139 6.87 7.52 3.06
CA LEU A 139 6.55 6.19 2.58
C LEU A 139 7.60 5.21 3.09
N ARG A 140 7.19 4.02 3.55
CA ARG A 140 8.12 2.92 3.80
C ARG A 140 7.88 1.80 2.82
N VAL A 141 8.94 1.33 2.20
CA VAL A 141 8.88 0.27 1.20
C VAL A 141 9.63 -0.95 1.72
N HIS A 142 9.04 -2.13 1.54
CA HIS A 142 9.60 -3.37 2.05
C HIS A 142 9.51 -4.48 1.01
N LEU A 143 10.61 -5.24 0.87
CA LEU A 143 10.68 -6.46 0.07
C LEU A 143 10.43 -7.67 0.96
N LEU A 144 9.47 -8.51 0.60
CA LEU A 144 9.15 -9.77 1.27
C LEU A 144 9.26 -10.92 0.24
N ARG A 145 10.50 -11.30 -0.11
CA ARG A 145 10.85 -12.33 -1.11
C ARG A 145 12.15 -13.04 -0.71
N GLY A 146 12.11 -14.34 -0.45
CA GLY A 146 13.32 -15.11 -0.05
C GLY A 146 13.97 -14.60 1.25
N GLY A 147 13.19 -13.87 2.06
CA GLY A 147 13.66 -13.03 3.15
C GLY A 147 12.88 -11.71 3.17
N SER A 148 13.07 -10.92 4.24
CA SER A 148 12.45 -9.60 4.36
C SER A 148 13.55 -8.54 4.44
N ALA A 149 13.40 -7.44 3.71
CA ALA A 149 14.27 -6.29 3.80
C ALA A 149 13.45 -5.01 3.71
N ALA A 150 13.85 -3.98 4.47
CA ALA A 150 13.35 -2.62 4.27
C ALA A 150 14.20 -1.92 3.20
N VAL A 151 13.57 -1.07 2.39
CA VAL A 151 14.31 -0.16 1.53
C VAL A 151 14.79 1.02 2.38
N THR A 152 16.07 1.35 2.29
CA THR A 152 16.67 2.50 2.98
C THR A 152 16.42 3.79 2.19
N GLY A 153 16.66 4.95 2.81
CA GLY A 153 16.38 6.25 2.17
C GLY A 153 17.19 6.52 0.89
N ASP A 154 18.28 5.78 0.67
CA ASP A 154 19.10 5.81 -0.55
C ASP A 154 18.65 4.78 -1.61
N GLY A 155 17.47 4.16 -1.43
CA GLY A 155 16.92 3.18 -2.36
C GLY A 155 17.47 1.75 -2.23
N SER A 156 18.50 1.56 -1.41
CA SER A 156 19.14 0.24 -1.26
C SER A 156 18.38 -0.67 -0.29
N LEU A 157 18.71 -1.98 -0.28
CA LEU A 157 18.10 -2.92 0.65
C LEU A 157 18.83 -2.93 1.99
N GLY A 158 18.11 -2.50 3.03
CA GLY A 158 18.55 -2.56 4.41
C GLY A 158 18.68 -3.97 4.96
N ARG A 159 19.47 -4.11 6.02
CA ARG A 159 19.73 -5.38 6.70
C ARG A 159 18.69 -5.75 7.76
N ARG A 160 17.82 -4.81 8.14
CA ARG A 160 16.80 -5.02 9.18
C ARG A 160 15.62 -5.81 8.62
N ARG A 161 15.44 -7.02 9.12
CA ARG A 161 14.32 -7.89 8.77
C ARG A 161 13.04 -7.40 9.42
N ASP A 162 11.92 -7.54 8.70
CA ASP A 162 10.56 -7.24 9.15
C ASP A 162 10.36 -5.87 9.82
N GLU A 163 11.16 -4.85 9.49
CA GLU A 163 11.07 -3.51 10.10
C GLU A 163 9.66 -2.89 9.99
N TRP A 164 8.93 -3.25 8.94
CA TRP A 164 7.57 -2.82 8.65
C TRP A 164 6.59 -2.99 9.82
N ILE A 165 6.80 -4.00 10.70
CA ILE A 165 5.92 -4.24 11.86
C ILE A 165 6.06 -3.20 12.97
N HIS A 166 7.14 -2.42 12.96
CA HIS A 166 7.46 -1.43 14.00
C HIS A 166 6.86 -0.04 13.72
N HIS A 167 6.34 0.18 12.51
CA HIS A 167 5.76 1.47 12.12
C HIS A 167 4.30 1.32 11.66
N PRO A 168 3.40 0.80 12.51
CA PRO A 168 2.05 0.41 12.11
C PRO A 168 1.22 1.57 11.54
N ALA A 169 1.41 2.78 12.06
CA ALA A 169 0.71 3.99 11.61
C ALA A 169 1.31 4.59 10.32
N ALA A 170 2.53 4.24 9.94
CA ALA A 170 3.13 4.74 8.70
C ALA A 170 2.44 4.14 7.48
N VAL A 171 2.42 4.92 6.39
CA VAL A 171 1.98 4.44 5.07
C VAL A 171 3.08 3.57 4.50
N GLN A 172 2.73 2.36 4.05
CA GLN A 172 3.73 1.40 3.59
C GLN A 172 3.30 0.63 2.35
N ILE A 173 4.29 0.27 1.54
CA ILE A 173 4.20 -0.66 0.41
C ILE A 173 5.01 -1.91 0.73
N LEU A 174 4.36 -3.07 0.70
CA LEU A 174 4.99 -4.38 0.80
C LEU A 174 5.01 -5.03 -0.58
N CYS A 175 6.19 -5.18 -1.18
CA CYS A 175 6.36 -5.91 -2.43
C CYS A 175 6.78 -7.33 -2.07
N GLY A 176 5.96 -8.34 -2.39
CA GLY A 176 6.25 -9.68 -1.90
C GLY A 176 5.63 -10.82 -2.69
N THR A 177 6.11 -12.02 -2.40
CA THR A 177 5.59 -13.23 -3.00
C THR A 177 4.37 -13.78 -2.23
N PRO A 178 3.48 -14.54 -2.89
CA PRO A 178 2.34 -15.24 -2.29
C PRO A 178 2.67 -15.95 -0.97
N ASP A 179 3.75 -16.73 -0.95
CA ASP A 179 4.22 -17.51 0.19
C ASP A 179 4.68 -16.62 1.36
N MET A 180 5.40 -15.54 1.08
CA MET A 180 5.96 -14.66 2.10
C MET A 180 4.90 -13.83 2.82
N ILE A 181 3.93 -13.28 2.07
CA ILE A 181 2.82 -12.51 2.65
C ILE A 181 1.77 -13.45 3.25
N GLY A 182 1.40 -14.52 2.53
CA GLY A 182 0.37 -15.46 2.96
C GLY A 182 0.72 -16.20 4.24
N SER A 183 1.96 -16.68 4.35
CA SER A 183 2.42 -17.33 5.59
C SER A 183 2.34 -16.39 6.80
N ARG A 184 2.68 -15.10 6.63
CA ARG A 184 2.60 -14.08 7.70
C ARG A 184 1.16 -13.79 8.09
N LEU A 185 0.24 -13.70 7.12
CA LEU A 185 -1.19 -13.53 7.40
C LEU A 185 -1.76 -14.72 8.20
N LEU A 186 -1.26 -15.93 7.95
CA LEU A 186 -1.71 -17.18 8.59
C LEU A 186 -0.95 -17.53 9.88
N HIS A 187 -0.30 -16.54 10.53
CA HIS A 187 0.49 -16.76 11.76
C HIS A 187 1.65 -17.77 11.62
N ARG A 188 2.13 -18.02 10.40
CA ARG A 188 3.22 -18.97 10.11
C ARG A 188 4.32 -18.36 9.26
N GLY A 189 4.57 -17.06 9.42
CA GLY A 189 5.45 -16.32 8.52
C GLY A 189 6.83 -16.96 8.35
N TYR A 190 7.29 -17.03 7.11
CA TYR A 190 8.66 -17.47 6.80
C TYR A 190 9.70 -16.50 7.33
N GLY A 191 10.67 -17.03 8.08
CA GLY A 191 11.79 -16.26 8.63
C GLY A 191 11.41 -15.29 9.75
N VAL A 192 10.20 -15.39 10.32
CA VAL A 192 9.79 -14.63 11.51
C VAL A 192 9.78 -15.48 12.76
N THR A 193 10.12 -14.88 13.90
CA THR A 193 10.02 -15.52 15.22
C THR A 193 8.56 -15.73 15.64
N SER A 194 8.30 -16.71 16.52
CA SER A 194 6.97 -16.94 17.07
C SER A 194 6.39 -15.70 17.78
N ARG A 195 7.24 -14.86 18.39
CA ARG A 195 6.83 -13.61 19.06
C ARG A 195 6.37 -12.52 18.08
N THR A 196 6.84 -12.53 16.84
CA THR A 196 6.47 -11.52 15.84
C THR A 196 5.32 -11.95 14.94
N GLN A 197 5.04 -13.26 14.83
CA GLN A 197 3.95 -13.80 14.02
C GLN A 197 2.58 -13.14 14.29
N PRO A 198 2.11 -12.97 15.55
CA PRO A 198 0.82 -12.32 15.80
C PRO A 198 0.78 -10.85 15.35
N ARG A 199 1.91 -10.13 15.48
CA ARG A 199 2.01 -8.73 15.04
C ARG A 199 1.91 -8.63 13.52
N SER A 200 2.64 -9.49 12.79
CA SER A 200 2.56 -9.53 11.34
C SER A 200 1.15 -9.90 10.85
N ALA A 201 0.54 -10.93 11.44
CA ALA A 201 -0.81 -11.35 11.08
C ALA A 201 -1.84 -10.25 11.36
N GLY A 202 -1.77 -9.58 12.51
CA GLY A 202 -2.62 -8.44 12.83
C GLY A 202 -2.47 -7.29 11.82
N LEU A 203 -1.24 -6.90 11.51
CA LEU A 203 -0.97 -5.80 10.56
C LEU A 203 -1.29 -6.14 9.10
N LEU A 204 -1.40 -7.41 8.74
CA LEU A 204 -1.87 -7.84 7.42
C LEU A 204 -3.39 -8.12 7.41
N GLY A 205 -3.99 -8.37 8.56
CA GLY A 205 -5.43 -8.61 8.72
C GLY A 205 -6.27 -7.33 8.87
N TYR A 206 -5.63 -6.20 9.21
CA TYR A 206 -6.28 -4.90 9.44
C TYR A 206 -5.43 -3.76 8.88
N ASP A 207 -6.09 -2.64 8.55
CA ASP A 207 -5.49 -1.44 7.95
C ASP A 207 -4.65 -1.72 6.68
N HIS A 208 -5.03 -2.77 5.96
CA HIS A 208 -4.24 -3.35 4.89
C HIS A 208 -5.10 -3.69 3.66
N VAL A 209 -4.57 -3.41 2.48
CA VAL A 209 -5.05 -3.92 1.20
C VAL A 209 -4.01 -4.84 0.59
N ALA A 210 -4.45 -6.03 0.18
CA ALA A 210 -3.66 -6.98 -0.61
C ALA A 210 -4.12 -6.92 -2.07
N VAL A 211 -3.26 -6.43 -2.96
CA VAL A 211 -3.42 -6.54 -4.41
C VAL A 211 -2.65 -7.77 -4.87
N LEU A 212 -3.39 -8.81 -5.27
CA LEU A 212 -2.81 -10.02 -5.84
C LEU A 212 -2.74 -9.85 -7.36
N ASP A 213 -1.56 -9.55 -7.88
CA ASP A 213 -1.32 -9.52 -9.32
C ASP A 213 -1.11 -10.94 -9.86
N GLU A 214 -1.49 -11.14 -11.11
CA GLU A 214 -1.60 -12.46 -11.73
C GLU A 214 -2.43 -13.44 -10.86
N ALA A 215 -3.52 -12.97 -10.26
CA ALA A 215 -4.30 -13.73 -9.28
C ALA A 215 -4.75 -15.11 -9.78
N HIS A 216 -4.87 -15.30 -11.10
CA HIS A 216 -5.17 -16.59 -11.73
C HIS A 216 -4.12 -17.67 -11.45
N LEU A 217 -2.87 -17.31 -11.14
CA LEU A 217 -1.78 -18.21 -10.74
C LEU A 217 -1.77 -18.52 -9.24
N SER A 218 -2.63 -17.88 -8.43
CA SER A 218 -2.65 -18.02 -6.97
C SER A 218 -4.07 -18.02 -6.39
N ARG A 219 -5.01 -18.72 -7.08
CA ARG A 219 -6.44 -18.75 -6.72
C ARG A 219 -6.70 -19.19 -5.27
N GLN A 220 -6.01 -20.23 -4.80
CA GLN A 220 -6.16 -20.71 -3.42
C GLN A 220 -5.73 -19.66 -2.39
N LEU A 221 -4.67 -18.89 -2.69
CA LEU A 221 -4.25 -17.79 -1.83
C LEU A 221 -5.30 -16.68 -1.82
N LEU A 222 -5.82 -16.31 -2.98
CA LEU A 222 -6.89 -15.32 -3.11
C LEU A 222 -8.12 -15.71 -2.26
N ASP A 223 -8.57 -16.96 -2.36
CA ASP A 223 -9.70 -17.46 -1.57
C ASP A 223 -9.40 -17.44 -0.07
N THR A 224 -8.17 -17.78 0.31
CA THR A 224 -7.71 -17.71 1.70
C THR A 224 -7.75 -16.28 2.22
N PHE A 225 -7.22 -15.32 1.46
CA PHE A 225 -7.22 -13.90 1.84
C PHE A 225 -8.65 -13.36 1.97
N ARG A 226 -9.54 -13.73 1.04
CA ARG A 226 -10.97 -13.37 1.11
C ARG A 226 -11.66 -13.98 2.33
N ARG A 227 -11.32 -15.21 2.71
CA ARG A 227 -11.84 -15.83 3.96
C ARG A 227 -11.33 -15.09 5.20
N VAL A 228 -10.04 -14.80 5.27
CA VAL A 228 -9.45 -14.04 6.40
C VAL A 228 -10.07 -12.65 6.48
N SER A 229 -10.20 -11.94 5.36
CA SER A 229 -10.89 -10.64 5.27
C SER A 229 -12.29 -10.68 5.90
N ARG A 230 -13.12 -11.67 5.53
CA ARG A 230 -14.45 -11.86 6.11
C ARG A 230 -14.42 -12.17 7.62
N MET A 231 -13.48 -12.99 8.07
CA MET A 231 -13.34 -13.33 9.49
C MET A 231 -12.92 -12.10 10.31
N CYS A 232 -11.90 -11.37 9.86
CA CYS A 232 -11.45 -10.11 10.47
C CYS A 232 -12.59 -9.10 10.55
N GLY A 233 -13.34 -8.92 9.47
CA GLY A 233 -14.49 -8.01 9.41
C GLY A 233 -15.69 -8.41 10.29
N ARG A 234 -15.84 -9.70 10.62
CA ARG A 234 -16.99 -10.20 11.39
C ARG A 234 -16.74 -10.27 12.89
N TRP A 235 -15.51 -10.59 13.30
CA TRP A 235 -15.24 -11.02 14.68
C TRP A 235 -14.38 -10.05 15.48
N ASN A 236 -13.81 -9.00 14.87
CA ASN A 236 -13.03 -8.01 15.60
C ASN A 236 -13.80 -6.68 15.72
N PRO A 237 -14.17 -6.25 16.95
CA PRO A 237 -14.87 -4.98 17.14
C PRO A 237 -14.05 -3.76 16.72
N ALA A 238 -12.72 -3.85 16.66
CA ALA A 238 -11.86 -2.79 16.14
C ALA A 238 -12.16 -2.43 14.68
N THR A 239 -12.92 -3.27 13.96
CA THR A 239 -13.33 -2.99 12.57
C THR A 239 -14.36 -1.87 12.43
N ALA A 240 -14.92 -1.38 13.55
CA ALA A 240 -15.66 -0.12 13.58
C ALA A 240 -14.75 1.09 13.27
N GLU A 241 -13.46 1.01 13.62
CA GLU A 241 -12.51 2.12 13.49
C GLU A 241 -11.38 1.86 12.48
N VAL A 242 -11.04 0.59 12.26
CA VAL A 242 -9.90 0.19 11.42
C VAL A 242 -10.40 -0.77 10.34
N PRO A 243 -10.20 -0.48 9.04
CA PRO A 243 -10.70 -1.37 8.00
C PRO A 243 -10.07 -2.77 8.14
N ALA A 244 -10.89 -3.82 8.04
CA ALA A 244 -10.40 -5.17 7.86
C ALA A 244 -9.61 -5.29 6.54
N LEU A 245 -8.82 -6.37 6.41
CA LEU A 245 -8.09 -6.71 5.19
C LEU A 245 -8.99 -6.56 3.97
N GLN A 246 -8.58 -5.71 3.03
CA GLN A 246 -9.21 -5.59 1.72
C GLN A 246 -8.42 -6.42 0.70
N VAL A 247 -9.12 -7.10 -0.20
CA VAL A 247 -8.49 -8.04 -1.15
C VAL A 247 -8.91 -7.69 -2.56
N CYS A 248 -7.93 -7.35 -3.38
CA CYS A 248 -8.11 -6.98 -4.78
C CYS A 248 -7.37 -7.97 -5.68
N ALA A 249 -8.11 -8.69 -6.53
CA ALA A 249 -7.50 -9.53 -7.56
C ALA A 249 -7.19 -8.68 -8.80
N ALA A 250 -5.92 -8.51 -9.14
CA ALA A 250 -5.52 -7.89 -10.39
C ALA A 250 -5.28 -9.00 -11.43
N THR A 251 -6.03 -8.96 -12.53
CA THR A 251 -5.91 -9.93 -13.63
C THR A 251 -5.82 -9.21 -14.97
N ALA A 252 -5.06 -9.79 -15.90
CA ALA A 252 -4.98 -9.34 -17.30
C ALA A 252 -5.79 -10.25 -18.23
N THR A 253 -6.24 -11.38 -17.70
CA THR A 253 -7.03 -12.38 -18.42
C THR A 253 -8.46 -12.26 -17.95
N HIS A 254 -9.35 -11.92 -18.89
CA HIS A 254 -10.78 -12.04 -18.70
C HIS A 254 -11.10 -13.50 -18.38
N VAL A 255 -11.75 -13.73 -17.24
CA VAL A 255 -12.43 -15.00 -17.02
C VAL A 255 -13.84 -14.77 -17.56
N SER A 256 -14.06 -15.21 -18.80
CA SER A 256 -15.40 -15.35 -19.38
C SER A 256 -16.24 -16.32 -18.58
#